data_AF-A0A6B2XM54-F1
#
_entry.id   AF-A0A6B2XM54-F1
#
_cell.length_a   1.000
_cell.length_b   1.000
_cell.length_c   1.000
_cell.angle_alpha   90.00
_cell.angle_beta   90.00
_cell.angle_gamma   90.00
#
_symmetry.space_group_name_H-M   'P 1'
#
loop_
_entity.id
_entity.type
_entity.pdbx_description
1 polymer ?
#
loop_
_entity_poly.entity_id
_entity_poly.type
_entity_poly.pdbx_seq_one_letter_code
_entity_poly.pdbx_strand_id
1 'polypeptide(L)'
;NEIALNILLASLTIVFLLAVVTLQPFAIYAGAKQSMIVLTALLVCLIPTTIGALLSAIGIAGMDRLVQRNVLAMSGRAVEAAGDVSTLLLDKTGTITLGNRQAAEFVPVKGTTEAELADAAQLSSLADETPEGRSIVV
;
A
#
# COMPACT_ATOMS: atom_id res chain seq x y z
N ASN A 1 13.45 -2.10 0.94
CA ASN A 1 13.83 -2.73 -0.34
C ASN A 1 14.42 -1.73 -1.34
N GLU A 2 13.77 -0.58 -1.57
CA GLU A 2 14.20 0.45 -2.52
C GLU A 2 15.64 0.97 -2.36
N ILE A 3 16.13 1.16 -1.12
CA ILE A 3 17.52 1.56 -0.86
C ILE A 3 18.51 0.49 -1.33
N ALA A 4 18.24 -0.79 -1.04
CA ALA A 4 19.09 -1.90 -1.44
C ALA A 4 19.14 -2.03 -2.98
N LEU A 5 18.00 -1.83 -3.63
CA LEU A 5 17.92 -1.83 -5.08
C LEU A 5 18.66 -0.64 -5.71
N ASN A 6 18.50 0.58 -5.17
CA ASN A 6 19.23 1.74 -5.67
C ASN A 6 20.74 1.57 -5.51
N ILE A 7 21.19 0.97 -4.40
CA ILE A 7 22.59 0.60 -4.20
C ILE A 7 23.02 -0.44 -5.25
N LEU A 8 22.20 -1.46 -5.52
CA LEU A 8 22.49 -2.45 -6.54
C LEU A 8 22.63 -1.82 -7.93
N LEU A 9 21.65 -1.01 -8.36
CA LEU A 9 21.67 -0.35 -9.67
C LEU A 9 22.86 0.61 -9.81
N ALA A 10 23.16 1.39 -8.77
CA ALA A 10 24.33 2.25 -8.75
C ALA A 10 25.64 1.46 -8.83
N SER A 11 25.75 0.38 -8.05
CA SER A 11 26.95 -0.48 -8.05
C SER A 11 27.19 -1.15 -9.41
N LEU A 12 26.14 -1.71 -10.03
CA LEU A 12 26.21 -2.30 -11.37
C LEU A 12 26.61 -1.26 -12.43
N THR A 13 26.04 -0.06 -12.36
CA THR A 13 26.37 1.04 -13.28
C THR A 13 27.85 1.41 -13.18
N ILE A 14 28.39 1.52 -11.97
CA ILE A 14 29.82 1.82 -11.74
C ILE A 14 30.69 0.69 -12.28
N VAL A 15 30.35 -0.57 -11.97
CA VAL A 15 31.09 -1.74 -12.45
C VAL A 15 31.13 -1.80 -13.98
N PHE A 16 29.98 -1.62 -14.65
CA PHE A 16 29.92 -1.65 -16.11
C PHE A 16 30.61 -0.46 -16.76
N LEU A 17 30.54 0.73 -16.15
CA LEU A 17 31.30 1.89 -16.61
C LEU A 17 32.80 1.62 -16.57
N LEU A 18 33.31 1.08 -15.46
CA LEU A 18 34.73 0.70 -15.33
C LEU A 18 35.11 -0.40 -16.34
N ALA A 19 34.24 -1.39 -16.55
CA ALA A 19 34.46 -2.43 -17.56
C ALA A 19 34.58 -1.86 -18.98
N VAL A 20 33.70 -0.94 -19.38
CA VAL A 20 33.74 -0.30 -20.70
C VAL A 20 34.97 0.60 -20.86
N VAL A 21 35.31 1.38 -19.83
CA VAL A 21 36.49 2.27 -19.86
C VAL A 21 37.79 1.47 -19.95
N THR A 22 37.90 0.38 -19.19
CA THR A 22 39.09 -0.49 -19.19
C THR A 22 39.23 -1.31 -20.47
N LEU A 23 38.13 -1.59 -21.17
CA LEU A 23 38.14 -2.32 -22.45
C LEU A 23 38.95 -1.58 -23.52
N GLN A 24 38.89 -0.25 -23.58
CA GLN A 24 39.54 0.52 -24.65
C GLN A 24 41.08 0.42 -24.64
N PRO A 25 41.80 0.57 -23.51
CA PRO A 25 43.23 0.28 -23.43
C PRO A 25 43.61 -1.13 -23.90
N PHE A 26 42.87 -2.16 -23.49
CA PHE A 26 43.12 -3.54 -23.94
C PHE A 26 42.87 -3.71 -25.44
N ALA A 27 41.81 -3.09 -25.96
CA ALA A 27 41.47 -3.10 -27.37
C ALA A 27 42.55 -2.40 -28.22
N ILE A 28 43.12 -1.30 -27.73
CA ILE A 28 44.25 -0.61 -28.36
C ILE A 28 45.48 -1.52 -28.36
N TYR A 29 45.80 -2.17 -27.24
CA TYR A 29 46.92 -3.10 -27.13
C TYR A 29 46.79 -4.29 -28.10
N ALA A 30 45.57 -4.80 -28.30
CA ALA A 30 45.26 -5.88 -29.23
C ALA A 30 45.16 -5.42 -30.70
N GLY A 31 45.38 -4.14 -31.02
CA GLY A 31 45.26 -3.59 -32.37
C GLY A 31 43.81 -3.43 -32.88
N ALA A 32 42.82 -3.62 -32.00
CA ALA A 32 41.39 -3.58 -32.31
C ALA A 32 40.69 -2.38 -31.65
N LYS A 33 41.20 -1.16 -31.86
CA LYS A 33 40.66 0.07 -31.26
C LYS A 33 39.16 0.23 -31.55
N GLN A 34 38.35 0.41 -30.51
CA GLN A 34 36.91 0.60 -30.65
C GLN A 34 36.56 2.08 -30.86
N SER A 35 35.51 2.32 -31.64
CA SER A 35 34.96 3.67 -31.83
C SER A 35 34.17 4.11 -30.59
N MET A 36 34.05 5.43 -30.39
CA MET A 36 33.23 5.97 -29.30
C MET A 36 31.76 5.54 -29.41
N ILE A 37 31.26 5.35 -30.63
CA ILE A 37 29.89 4.88 -30.89
C ILE A 37 29.70 3.47 -30.31
N VAL A 38 30.64 2.55 -30.57
CA VAL A 38 30.56 1.16 -30.08
C VAL A 38 30.65 1.12 -28.55
N LEU A 39 31.58 1.86 -27.96
CA LEU A 39 31.72 1.91 -26.49
C LEU A 39 30.48 2.49 -25.81
N THR A 40 29.88 3.53 -26.41
CA THR A 40 28.66 4.15 -25.88
C THR A 40 27.47 3.20 -26.00
N ALA A 41 27.31 2.54 -27.16
CA ALA A 41 26.26 1.54 -27.35
C ALA A 41 26.39 0.38 -26.36
N LEU A 42 27.62 -0.14 -26.17
CA LEU A 42 27.91 -1.19 -25.21
C LEU A 42 27.53 -0.77 -23.78
N LEU A 43 27.90 0.45 -23.37
CA LEU A 43 27.55 0.97 -22.04
C LEU A 43 26.03 1.04 -21.85
N VAL A 44 25.29 1.57 -22.83
CA VAL A 44 23.82 1.66 -22.75
C VAL A 44 23.18 0.27 -22.67
N CYS A 45 23.69 -0.71 -23.41
CA CYS A 45 23.20 -2.09 -23.35
C CYS A 45 23.48 -2.79 -22.00
N LEU A 46 24.53 -2.37 -21.28
CA LEU A 46 24.92 -3.00 -20.00
C LEU A 46 24.24 -2.35 -18.78
N ILE A 47 24.01 -1.04 -18.80
CA ILE A 47 23.39 -0.35 -17.65
C ILE A 47 21.94 -0.84 -17.48
N PRO A 48 21.52 -1.23 -16.26
CA PRO A 48 20.17 -1.76 -15.98
C PRO A 48 19.08 -0.67 -15.95
N THR A 49 19.03 0.17 -16.98
CA THR A 49 18.11 1.31 -17.11
C THR A 49 16.65 0.88 -17.12
N THR A 50 16.34 -0.26 -17.74
CA THR A 50 14.97 -0.80 -17.81
C THR A 50 14.41 -1.09 -16.42
N ILE A 51 15.19 -1.70 -15.54
CA ILE A 51 14.73 -2.04 -14.18
C ILE A 51 14.46 -0.76 -13.38
N GLY A 52 15.36 0.24 -13.47
CA GLY A 52 15.17 1.53 -12.81
C GLY A 52 13.90 2.26 -13.25
N ALA A 53 13.59 2.22 -14.56
CA ALA A 53 12.37 2.83 -15.08
C ALA A 53 11.09 2.05 -14.70
N LEU A 54 11.15 0.72 -14.71
CA LEU A 54 9.99 -0.13 -14.45
C LEU A 54 9.51 -0.04 -12.99
N LEU A 55 10.38 0.14 -12.01
CA LEU A 55 9.94 0.23 -10.61
C LEU A 55 8.93 1.34 -10.37
N SER A 56 9.24 2.56 -10.83
CA SER A 56 8.35 3.71 -10.66
C SER A 56 7.00 3.46 -11.35
N ALA A 57 7.02 2.86 -12.54
CA ALA A 57 5.81 2.52 -13.27
C ALA A 57 4.96 1.47 -12.54
N ILE A 58 5.59 0.43 -11.98
CA ILE A 58 4.93 -0.62 -11.21
C ILE A 58 4.28 -0.03 -9.95
N GLY A 59 4.99 0.85 -9.22
CA GLY A 59 4.45 1.51 -8.03
C GLY A 59 3.21 2.35 -8.34
N ILE A 60 3.22 3.11 -9.44
CA ILE A 60 2.06 3.91 -9.88
C ILE A 60 0.89 3.01 -10.29
N ALA A 61 1.14 1.97 -11.09
CA ALA A 61 0.11 1.02 -11.51
C ALA A 61 -0.52 0.29 -10.31
N GLY A 62 0.29 -0.04 -9.29
CA GLY A 62 -0.19 -0.64 -8.06
C GLY A 62 -1.13 0.26 -7.27
N MET A 63 -0.80 1.55 -7.16
CA MET A 63 -1.67 2.55 -6.52
C MET A 63 -2.99 2.74 -7.27
N ASP A 64 -2.95 2.86 -8.60
CA ASP A 64 -4.16 3.04 -9.42
C ASP A 64 -5.14 1.87 -9.23
N ARG A 65 -4.61 0.64 -9.18
CA ARG A 65 -5.42 -0.56 -8.95
C ARG A 65 -6.10 -0.58 -7.56
N LEU A 66 -5.47 -0.03 -6.53
CA LEU A 66 -6.09 0.08 -5.21
C LEU A 66 -7.20 1.12 -5.15
N VAL A 67 -7.03 2.25 -5.86
CA VAL A 67 -8.07 3.29 -5.95
C VAL A 67 -9.33 2.73 -6.62
N GLN A 68 -9.18 1.91 -7.67
CA GLN A 68 -10.30 1.19 -8.29
C GLN A 68 -11.03 0.21 -7.35
N ARG A 69 -10.43 -0.11 -6.20
CA ARG A 69 -11.01 -0.95 -5.14
C ARG A 69 -11.40 -0.15 -3.89
N ASN A 70 -11.55 1.17 -4.01
CA ASN A 70 -11.89 2.10 -2.93
C ASN A 70 -10.86 2.10 -1.77
N VAL A 71 -9.60 1.77 -2.07
CA VAL A 71 -8.49 1.83 -1.10
C VAL A 71 -7.57 2.98 -1.50
N LEU A 72 -7.44 3.97 -0.61
CA LEU A 72 -6.55 5.11 -0.82
C LEU A 72 -5.16 4.79 -0.26
N ALA A 73 -4.19 4.61 -1.16
CA ALA A 73 -2.79 4.45 -0.78
C ALA A 73 -2.08 5.81 -0.86
N MET A 74 -1.41 6.21 0.24
CA MET A 74 -0.70 7.49 0.31
C MET A 74 0.64 7.49 -0.43
N SER A 75 1.18 6.30 -0.75
CA SER A 75 2.43 6.15 -1.52
C SER A 75 2.54 4.75 -2.12
N GLY A 76 3.32 4.59 -3.19
CA GLY A 76 3.62 3.28 -3.78
C GLY A 76 4.36 2.37 -2.79
N ARG A 77 5.22 2.97 -1.95
CA ARG A 77 5.90 2.26 -0.86
C ARG A 77 4.93 1.63 0.14
N ALA A 78 3.81 2.28 0.45
CA ALA A 78 2.80 1.71 1.34
C ALA A 78 2.13 0.48 0.71
N VAL A 79 1.95 0.47 -0.61
CA VAL A 79 1.40 -0.67 -1.37
C VAL A 79 2.36 -1.85 -1.35
N GLU A 80 3.65 -1.61 -1.62
CA GLU A 80 4.68 -2.64 -1.54
C GLU A 80 4.80 -3.22 -0.13
N ALA A 81 4.89 -2.34 0.87
CA ALA A 81 4.99 -2.77 2.27
C ALA A 81 3.79 -3.61 2.71
N ALA A 82 2.57 -3.27 2.27
CA ALA A 82 1.38 -4.06 2.54
C ALA A 82 1.44 -5.47 1.92
N GLY A 83 2.13 -5.65 0.80
CA GLY A 83 2.35 -6.96 0.17
C GLY A 83 3.28 -7.88 0.97
N ASP A 84 4.20 -7.32 1.76
CA ASP A 84 5.14 -8.05 2.61
C ASP A 84 4.58 -8.34 4.03
N VAL A 85 3.36 -7.91 4.35
CA VAL A 85 2.73 -8.15 5.66
C VAL A 85 2.20 -9.57 5.76
N SER A 86 2.58 -10.27 6.82
CA SER A 86 2.08 -11.63 7.14
C SER A 86 0.94 -11.67 8.16
N THR A 87 0.84 -10.62 9.00
CA THR A 87 -0.15 -10.55 10.08
C THR A 87 -0.95 -9.26 9.96
N LEU A 88 -2.27 -9.39 9.83
CA LEU A 88 -3.20 -8.27 9.86
C LEU A 88 -3.79 -8.15 11.26
N LEU A 89 -3.52 -7.03 11.93
CA LEU A 89 -4.17 -6.67 13.19
C LEU A 89 -5.34 -5.74 12.88
N LEU A 90 -6.54 -6.18 13.23
CA LEU A 90 -7.76 -5.40 13.05
C LEU A 90 -8.18 -4.80 14.39
N ASP A 91 -8.44 -3.50 14.41
CA ASP A 91 -9.10 -2.88 15.55
C ASP A 91 -10.59 -3.31 15.57
N LYS A 92 -11.17 -3.46 16.77
CA LYS A 92 -12.57 -3.89 16.87
C LYS A 92 -13.53 -2.71 16.68
N THR A 93 -13.28 -1.63 17.41
CA THR A 93 -14.21 -0.50 17.53
C THR A 93 -13.99 0.46 16.35
N GLY A 94 -15.02 0.75 15.56
CA GLY A 94 -14.91 1.62 14.39
C GLY A 94 -14.24 0.99 13.15
N THR A 95 -13.79 -0.27 13.22
CA THR A 95 -13.25 -1.02 12.07
C THR A 95 -14.05 -2.30 11.81
N ILE A 96 -14.04 -3.27 12.73
CA ILE A 96 -14.91 -4.47 12.62
C ILE A 96 -16.36 -4.14 12.97
N THR A 97 -16.55 -3.31 14.00
CA THR A 97 -17.85 -2.89 14.50
C THR A 97 -18.03 -1.39 14.30
N LEU A 98 -19.27 -0.91 14.28
CA LEU A 98 -19.59 0.51 14.07
C LEU A 98 -19.18 1.42 15.25
N GLY A 99 -18.76 0.83 16.37
CA GLY A 99 -18.22 1.56 17.53
C GLY A 99 -19.28 2.22 18.42
N ASN A 100 -20.54 2.21 18.03
CA ASN A 100 -21.69 2.53 18.86
C ASN A 100 -22.37 1.25 19.35
N ARG A 101 -22.79 1.23 20.62
CA ARG A 101 -23.68 0.16 21.12
C ARG A 101 -25.11 0.52 20.72
N GLN A 102 -25.82 -0.46 20.18
CA GLN A 102 -27.21 -0.30 19.79
C GLN A 102 -28.09 -1.26 20.62
N ALA A 103 -29.32 -0.85 20.90
CA ALA A 103 -30.34 -1.71 21.47
C ALA A 103 -30.51 -2.93 20.54
N ALA A 104 -30.31 -4.13 21.08
CA ALA A 104 -30.34 -5.37 20.31
C ALA A 104 -31.62 -6.18 20.57
N GLU A 105 -32.18 -6.07 21.78
CA GLU A 105 -33.33 -6.84 22.21
C GLU A 105 -34.05 -6.10 23.34
N PHE A 106 -35.38 -6.14 23.32
CA PHE A 106 -36.23 -5.71 24.43
C PHE A 106 -36.65 -6.96 25.21
N VAL A 107 -36.14 -7.12 26.43
CA VAL A 107 -36.43 -8.29 27.28
C VAL A 107 -37.48 -7.92 28.34
N PRO A 108 -38.78 -8.19 28.11
CA PRO A 108 -39.83 -7.85 29.07
C PRO A 108 -39.76 -8.74 30.32
N VAL A 109 -40.12 -8.17 31.47
CA VAL A 109 -40.17 -8.88 32.75
C VAL A 109 -41.63 -9.02 33.19
N LYS A 110 -42.03 -10.24 33.59
CA LYS A 110 -43.31 -10.60 34.25
C LYS A 110 -44.55 -9.78 33.84
N GLY A 111 -45.32 -10.31 32.89
CA GLY A 111 -46.68 -9.83 32.59
C GLY A 111 -46.73 -8.60 31.69
N THR A 112 -45.59 -8.02 31.34
CA THR A 112 -45.46 -6.97 30.32
C THR A 112 -45.13 -7.59 28.97
N THR A 113 -45.66 -7.00 27.91
CA THR A 113 -45.35 -7.38 26.53
C THR A 113 -44.12 -6.63 26.02
N GLU A 114 -43.48 -7.16 24.97
CA GLU A 114 -42.35 -6.48 24.32
C GLU A 114 -42.74 -5.09 23.78
N ALA A 115 -43.96 -4.96 23.25
CA ALA A 115 -44.48 -3.69 22.72
C ALA A 115 -44.65 -2.62 23.80
N GLU A 116 -45.18 -2.98 24.98
CA GLU A 116 -45.31 -2.06 26.11
C GLU A 116 -43.94 -1.61 26.64
N LEU A 117 -42.96 -2.51 26.66
CA LEU A 117 -41.59 -2.18 27.04
C LEU A 117 -40.93 -1.23 26.02
N ALA A 118 -41.08 -1.51 24.72
CA ALA A 118 -40.50 -0.70 23.67
C ALA A 118 -41.08 0.73 23.64
N ASP A 119 -42.41 0.87 23.80
CA ASP A 119 -43.08 2.18 23.83
C ASP A 119 -42.60 3.04 25.01
N ALA A 120 -42.52 2.45 26.21
CA ALA A 120 -42.00 3.14 27.39
C ALA A 120 -40.51 3.49 27.26
N ALA A 121 -39.71 2.60 26.68
CA ALA A 121 -38.28 2.82 26.44
C ALA A 121 -38.07 3.95 25.42
N GLN A 122 -38.82 3.96 24.32
CA GLN A 122 -38.77 5.04 23.33
C GLN A 122 -39.08 6.39 23.97
N LEU A 123 -40.21 6.51 24.69
CA LEU A 123 -40.60 7.75 25.37
C LEU A 123 -39.55 8.25 26.36
N SER A 124 -38.91 7.33 27.09
CA SER A 124 -37.87 7.65 28.07
C SER A 124 -36.56 8.08 27.40
N SER A 125 -36.26 7.54 26.22
CA SER A 125 -35.05 7.84 25.44
C SER A 125 -35.20 8.99 24.45
N LEU A 126 -36.39 9.59 24.29
CA LEU A 126 -36.63 10.71 23.36
C LEU A 126 -35.71 11.93 23.59
N ALA A 127 -35.31 12.18 24.83
CA ALA A 127 -34.42 13.29 25.18
C ALA A 127 -32.93 12.86 25.22
N ASP A 128 -32.64 11.58 25.02
CA ASP A 128 -31.28 11.03 25.06
C ASP A 128 -30.66 11.04 23.67
N GLU A 129 -29.87 12.09 23.41
CA GLU A 129 -29.19 12.32 22.13
C GLU A 129 -27.93 11.47 21.93
N THR A 130 -27.59 10.58 22.89
CA THR A 130 -26.46 9.66 22.74
C THR A 130 -26.74 8.59 21.67
N PRO A 131 -25.70 7.96 21.07
CA PRO A 131 -25.88 6.86 20.13
C PRO A 131 -26.73 5.71 20.70
N GLU A 132 -26.57 5.42 21.99
CA GLU A 132 -27.33 4.42 22.73
C GLU A 132 -28.80 4.81 22.86
N GLY A 133 -29.09 6.04 23.31
CA GLY A 133 -30.47 6.55 23.41
C GLY A 133 -31.18 6.56 22.06
N ARG A 134 -30.52 7.08 21.03
CA ARG A 134 -31.05 7.08 19.66
C ARG A 134 -31.31 5.68 19.12
N SER A 135 -30.53 4.67 19.52
CA SER A 135 -30.74 3.29 19.07
C SER A 135 -32.00 2.62 19.63
N ILE A 136 -32.60 3.19 20.68
CA ILE A 136 -33.86 2.73 21.29
C ILE A 136 -35.08 3.37 20.60
N VAL A 137 -34.90 4.56 20.01
CA VAL A 137 -35.99 5.39 19.45
C VAL A 137 -36.30 5.06 17.99
N VAL A 138 -35.38 4.37 17.30
CA VAL A 138 -35.47 3.99 15.87
C VAL A 138 -36.19 2.66 15.67
#